data_AF-A0AAW1HHA6-F1
#
_entry.id   AF-A0AAW1HHA6-F1
#
_cell.length_a   1.000
_cell.length_b   1.000
_cell.length_c   1.000
_cell.angle_alpha   90.00
_cell.angle_beta   90.00
_cell.angle_gamma   90.00
#
_symmetry.space_group_name_H-M   'P 1'
#
loop_
_entity.id
_entity.type
_entity.pdbx_description
1 polymer ?
#
loop_
_entity_poly.entity_id
_entity_poly.type
_entity_poly.pdbx_seq_one_letter_code
_entity_poly.pdbx_strand_id
1 'polypeptide(L)'
;MKGMSYKHKLQTSFENTLSYYVYTERSDEFGHVVTFDSSSNYACCTCKRFEESEFLCRHILRIYHCNCVDEIPNVYVLKRRTKYAKPKDDVVERSKGKTAGPVWRLDMHRHFHKLIIASYDNEITRGIIK
;
A
#
# COMPACT_ATOMS: atom_id res chain seq x y z
N MET A 1 21.72 -0.96 -0.92
CA MET A 1 20.26 -1.20 -0.95
C MET A 1 19.80 -1.32 -2.39
N LYS A 2 19.48 -2.51 -2.89
CA LYS A 2 18.89 -2.66 -4.24
C LYS A 2 17.39 -2.40 -4.10
N GLY A 3 16.89 -1.32 -4.69
CA GLY A 3 15.45 -1.00 -4.67
C GLY A 3 14.61 -2.16 -5.22
N MET A 4 13.42 -2.39 -4.65
CA MET A 4 12.46 -3.34 -5.18
C MET A 4 11.88 -2.78 -6.49
N SER A 5 12.46 -3.17 -7.63
CA SER A 5 11.91 -2.83 -8.94
C SER A 5 10.82 -3.83 -9.30
N TYR A 6 9.57 -3.39 -9.30
CA TYR A 6 8.45 -4.17 -9.83
C TYR A 6 8.61 -4.34 -11.34
N LYS A 7 8.20 -5.47 -11.90
CA LYS A 7 8.00 -5.70 -13.32
C LYS A 7 6.52 -5.68 -13.62
N HIS A 8 6.15 -5.38 -14.85
CA HIS A 8 4.75 -5.37 -15.29
C HIS A 8 4.64 -6.02 -16.67
N LYS A 9 3.52 -6.69 -16.91
CA LYS A 9 3.17 -7.26 -18.22
C LYS A 9 1.70 -6.96 -18.50
N LEU A 10 1.41 -6.37 -19.65
CA LEU A 10 0.03 -6.20 -20.12
C LEU A 10 -0.56 -7.59 -20.43
N GLN A 11 -1.68 -7.93 -19.81
CA GLN A 11 -2.41 -9.17 -20.04
C GLN A 11 -3.54 -8.98 -21.05
N THR A 12 -4.35 -7.93 -20.87
CA THR A 12 -5.55 -7.68 -21.66
C THR A 12 -5.74 -6.19 -21.89
N SER A 13 -6.20 -5.82 -23.08
CA SER A 13 -6.69 -4.47 -23.42
C SER A 13 -8.08 -4.60 -24.02
N PHE A 14 -9.10 -4.17 -23.30
CA PHE A 14 -10.49 -4.16 -23.78
C PHE A 14 -11.02 -2.72 -23.71
N GLU A 15 -11.33 -2.15 -24.87
CA GLU A 15 -11.74 -0.74 -25.02
C GLU A 15 -10.78 0.22 -24.29
N ASN A 16 -11.21 0.76 -23.15
CA ASN A 16 -10.46 1.68 -22.30
C ASN A 16 -9.86 1.00 -21.05
N THR A 17 -10.15 -0.28 -20.82
CA THR A 17 -9.65 -1.03 -19.67
C THR A 17 -8.43 -1.88 -20.03
N LEU A 18 -7.31 -1.60 -19.36
CA LEU A 18 -6.05 -2.32 -19.45
C LEU A 18 -5.84 -3.16 -18.17
N SER A 19 -5.43 -4.42 -18.32
CA SER A 19 -5.11 -5.30 -17.19
C SER A 19 -3.63 -5.65 -17.21
N TYR A 20 -2.92 -5.36 -16.13
CA TYR A 20 -1.49 -5.59 -15.97
C TYR A 20 -1.20 -6.60 -14.86
N TYR A 21 -0.31 -7.55 -15.14
CA TYR A 21 0.29 -8.39 -14.11
C TYR A 21 1.59 -7.75 -13.60
N VAL A 22 1.63 -7.42 -12.30
CA VAL A 22 2.75 -6.73 -11.64
C VAL A 22 3.40 -7.66 -10.62
N TYR A 23 4.69 -7.92 -10.77
CA TYR A 23 5.43 -8.90 -9.95
C TYR A 23 6.85 -8.41 -9.62
N THR A 24 7.54 -9.09 -8.72
CA THR A 24 8.96 -8.84 -8.43
C THR A 24 9.73 -10.15 -8.56
N GLU A 25 10.98 -10.09 -9.02
CA GLU A 25 11.81 -11.29 -9.21
C GLU A 25 12.38 -11.85 -7.89
N ARG A 26 12.29 -11.06 -6.82
CA ARG A 26 12.94 -11.36 -5.54
C ARG A 26 12.04 -12.06 -4.52
N SER A 27 10.74 -12.11 -4.75
CA SER A 27 9.82 -12.77 -3.82
C SER A 27 9.04 -13.84 -4.55
N ASP A 28 8.96 -15.03 -3.96
CA ASP A 28 7.93 -16.04 -4.26
C ASP A 28 6.51 -15.53 -3.94
N GLU A 29 6.35 -14.29 -3.46
CA GLU A 29 5.05 -13.63 -3.36
C GLU A 29 4.47 -13.46 -4.76
N PHE A 30 3.39 -14.21 -5.00
CA PHE A 30 2.50 -14.13 -6.15
C PHE A 30 2.34 -12.68 -6.64
N GLY A 31 2.59 -12.45 -7.93
CA GLY A 31 2.31 -11.17 -8.56
C GLY A 31 0.83 -10.79 -8.46
N HIS A 32 0.56 -9.49 -8.55
CA HIS A 32 -0.78 -8.92 -8.46
C HIS A 32 -1.29 -8.45 -9.81
N VAL A 33 -2.60 -8.48 -9.99
CA VAL A 33 -3.24 -7.92 -11.18
C VAL A 33 -3.67 -6.49 -10.86
N VAL A 34 -3.40 -5.57 -11.79
CA VAL A 34 -3.83 -4.18 -11.75
C VAL A 34 -4.71 -3.93 -12.96
N THR A 35 -5.98 -3.60 -12.74
CA THR A 35 -6.86 -3.08 -13.78
C THR A 35 -6.75 -1.57 -13.81
N PHE A 36 -6.67 -0.97 -14.99
CA PHE A 36 -6.54 0.46 -15.23
C PHE A 36 -7.51 0.87 -16.33
N ASP A 37 -8.37 1.84 -16.05
CA ASP A 37 -9.24 2.47 -17.03
C ASP A 37 -8.60 3.78 -17.48
N SER A 38 -8.21 3.85 -18.75
CA SER A 38 -7.56 5.02 -19.35
C SER A 38 -8.50 6.21 -19.54
N SER A 39 -9.83 6.00 -19.55
CA SER A 39 -10.79 7.08 -19.68
C SER A 39 -11.00 7.85 -18.38
N SER A 40 -11.03 7.13 -17.26
CA SER A 40 -11.26 7.68 -15.92
C SER A 40 -9.98 7.81 -15.08
N ASN A 41 -8.86 7.31 -15.61
CA ASN A 41 -7.60 7.08 -14.89
C ASN A 41 -7.75 6.22 -13.61
N TYR A 42 -8.88 5.52 -13.46
CA TYR A 42 -9.15 4.68 -12.31
C TYR A 42 -8.32 3.39 -12.38
N ALA A 43 -7.67 3.02 -11.29
CA ALA A 43 -6.91 1.78 -11.15
C ALA A 43 -7.31 0.98 -9.91
N CYS A 44 -7.48 -0.33 -10.07
CA CYS A 44 -7.71 -1.26 -8.97
C CYS A 44 -6.64 -2.35 -8.97
N CYS A 45 -6.19 -2.77 -7.79
CA CYS A 45 -5.18 -3.81 -7.64
C CYS A 45 -5.64 -4.92 -6.70
N THR A 46 -5.40 -6.17 -7.10
CA THR A 46 -5.78 -7.36 -6.31
C THR A 46 -5.02 -7.49 -4.98
N CYS A 47 -3.99 -6.69 -4.73
CA CYS A 47 -3.33 -6.63 -3.42
C CYS A 47 -4.20 -6.03 -2.31
N LYS A 48 -5.37 -5.44 -2.65
CA LYS A 48 -6.38 -4.84 -1.75
C LYS A 48 -5.87 -3.81 -0.73
N ARG A 49 -4.60 -3.39 -0.80
CA ARG A 49 -4.03 -2.33 0.07
C ARG A 49 -4.72 -0.98 -0.11
N PHE A 50 -5.49 -0.80 -1.18
CA PHE A 50 -6.27 0.40 -1.40
C PHE A 50 -7.52 0.49 -0.49
N GLU A 51 -8.16 -0.64 -0.18
CA GLU A 51 -9.40 -0.68 0.62
C GLU A 51 -9.15 -0.35 2.11
N GLU A 52 -7.93 -0.54 2.62
CA GLU A 52 -7.62 -0.37 4.05
C GLU A 52 -6.72 0.84 4.39
N SER A 53 -6.06 1.47 3.41
CA SER A 53 -5.01 2.47 3.72
C SER A 53 -5.23 3.87 3.16
N GLU A 54 -6.31 4.14 2.40
CA GLU A 54 -6.50 5.43 1.71
C GLU A 54 -5.35 5.83 0.76
N PHE A 55 -4.37 4.93 0.50
CA PHE A 55 -3.20 5.19 -0.33
C PHE A 55 -3.10 4.21 -1.50
N LEU A 56 -2.62 4.71 -2.65
CA LEU A 56 -2.27 3.90 -3.81
C LEU A 56 -1.19 2.88 -3.44
N CYS A 57 -1.42 1.62 -3.77
CA CYS A 57 -0.39 0.61 -3.61
C CYS A 57 0.75 0.85 -4.62
N ARG A 58 1.95 0.37 -4.29
CA ARG A 58 3.13 0.40 -5.17
C ARG A 58 2.86 -0.19 -6.58
N HIS A 59 1.92 -1.13 -6.70
CA HIS A 59 1.56 -1.74 -7.99
C HIS A 59 0.78 -0.75 -8.86
N ILE A 60 -0.18 -0.01 -8.30
CA ILE A 60 -0.91 1.03 -9.03
C ILE A 60 0.03 2.17 -9.41
N LEU A 61 0.88 2.61 -8.48
CA LEU A 61 1.90 3.65 -8.77
C LEU A 61 2.80 3.25 -9.94
N ARG A 62 3.17 1.97 -10.04
CA ARG A 62 3.93 1.47 -11.19
C ARG A 62 3.14 1.59 -12.49
N ILE A 63 1.86 1.26 -12.50
CA ILE A 63 1.03 1.36 -13.71
C ILE A 63 0.79 2.81 -14.13
N TYR A 64 0.59 3.73 -13.18
CA TYR A 64 0.50 5.16 -13.47
C TYR A 64 1.77 5.71 -14.11
N HIS A 65 2.94 5.37 -13.57
CA HIS A 65 4.22 5.75 -14.17
C HIS A 65 4.38 5.18 -15.58
N CYS A 66 3.90 3.96 -15.85
CA CYS A 66 3.98 3.35 -17.17
C CYS A 66 2.99 3.93 -18.18
N ASN A 67 1.86 4.48 -17.72
CA ASN A 67 0.84 5.10 -18.56
C ASN A 67 0.96 6.63 -18.61
N CYS A 68 2.07 7.20 -18.11
CA CYS A 68 2.31 8.65 -18.05
C CYS A 68 1.15 9.42 -17.41
N VAL A 69 0.55 8.85 -16.35
CA VAL A 69 -0.50 9.51 -15.58
C VAL A 69 0.19 10.46 -14.61
N ASP A 70 0.27 11.73 -14.99
CA ASP A 70 0.97 12.78 -14.23
C ASP A 70 0.19 13.25 -13.00
N GLU A 71 -1.14 13.07 -13.00
CA GLU A 71 -2.02 13.48 -11.90
C GLU A 71 -2.77 12.27 -11.32
N ILE A 72 -2.62 12.07 -10.01
CA ILE A 72 -3.41 11.07 -9.28
C ILE A 72 -4.87 11.54 -9.28
N PRO A 73 -5.83 10.74 -9.80
CA PRO A 73 -7.22 11.16 -9.86
C PRO A 73 -7.77 11.54 -8.48
N ASN A 74 -8.61 12.58 -8.43
CA ASN A 74 -9.17 13.09 -7.17
C ASN A 74 -9.93 12.04 -6.34
N VAL A 75 -10.43 10.97 -6.96
CA VAL A 75 -11.04 9.83 -6.26
C VAL A 75 -10.08 9.13 -5.28
N TYR A 76 -8.77 9.27 -5.48
CA TYR A 76 -7.72 8.75 -4.61
C TYR A 76 -7.22 9.79 -3.58
N VAL A 77 -7.65 11.05 -3.71
CA VAL A 77 -7.35 12.13 -2.77
C VAL A 77 -8.51 12.25 -1.78
N LEU A 78 -8.65 11.25 -0.90
CA LEU A 78 -9.63 11.35 0.19
C LEU A 78 -9.28 12.55 1.10
N LYS A 79 -10.34 13.21 1.62
CA LYS A 79 -10.41 14.49 2.34
C LYS A 79 -9.37 14.80 3.43
N ARG A 80 -8.52 13.84 3.82
CA ARG A 80 -7.43 14.04 4.78
C ARG A 80 -6.25 14.84 4.19
N ARG A 81 -6.09 14.87 2.87
CA ARG A 81 -4.99 15.58 2.17
C ARG A 81 -5.21 17.08 1.94
N THR A 82 -5.84 17.78 2.87
CA THR A 82 -5.65 19.23 2.98
C THR A 82 -4.86 19.53 4.24
N LYS A 83 -3.94 20.50 4.17
CA LYS A 83 -3.18 21.05 5.32
C LYS A 83 -4.10 21.51 6.50
N TYR A 84 -5.41 21.49 6.29
CA TYR A 84 -6.47 21.94 7.19
C TYR A 84 -7.33 20.80 7.77
N ALA A 85 -6.94 19.53 7.62
CA ALA A 85 -7.59 18.43 8.33
C ALA A 85 -7.25 18.48 9.83
N LYS A 86 -7.79 19.48 10.54
CA LYS A 86 -7.95 19.41 11.99
C LYS A 86 -8.82 18.19 12.30
N PRO A 87 -8.48 17.34 13.28
CA PRO A 87 -9.46 16.41 13.79
C PRO A 87 -10.62 17.25 14.32
N LYS A 88 -11.79 17.17 13.69
CA LYS A 88 -12.99 17.48 14.43
C LYS A 88 -13.15 16.33 15.40
N ASP A 89 -13.17 16.67 16.68
CA ASP A 89 -13.70 15.82 17.74
C ASP A 89 -15.19 15.59 17.46
N ASP A 90 -15.51 14.84 16.40
CA ASP A 90 -16.83 14.31 16.18
C ASP A 90 -16.90 13.04 17.01
N VAL A 91 -17.64 13.17 18.11
CA VAL A 91 -18.03 12.12 19.05
C VAL A 91 -18.68 10.98 18.27
N VAL A 92 -17.88 10.04 17.75
CA VAL A 92 -18.37 8.72 17.38
C VAL A 92 -18.54 7.97 18.68
N GLU A 93 -19.79 7.81 19.10
CA GLU A 93 -20.15 6.92 20.19
C GLU A 93 -19.45 5.57 19.99
N ARG A 94 -18.59 5.27 20.95
CA ARG A 94 -17.81 4.05 21.04
C ARG A 94 -18.75 2.89 21.35
N SER A 95 -19.38 2.35 20.32
CA SER A 95 -19.93 1.00 20.40
C SER A 95 -18.78 0.04 20.73
N LYS A 96 -18.96 -0.73 21.80
CA LYS A 96 -17.98 -1.70 22.33
C LYS A 96 -17.84 -2.90 21.38
N GLY A 97 -17.38 -2.68 20.15
CA GLY A 97 -16.96 -3.73 19.23
C GLY A 97 -15.43 -3.77 19.21
N LYS A 98 -14.83 -4.90 19.60
CA LYS A 98 -13.39 -5.14 19.41
C LYS A 98 -13.12 -5.30 17.91
N THR A 99 -13.05 -4.20 17.16
CA THR A 99 -12.55 -4.25 15.79
C THR A 99 -11.06 -4.54 15.86
N ALA A 100 -10.63 -5.70 15.38
CA ALA A 100 -9.21 -6.01 15.26
C ALA A 100 -8.52 -4.85 14.52
N GLY A 101 -7.47 -4.29 15.12
CA GLY A 101 -6.72 -3.22 14.47
C GLY A 101 -6.24 -3.66 13.07
N PRO A 102 -5.96 -2.73 12.16
CA PRO A 102 -5.61 -3.06 10.78
C PRO A 102 -4.49 -4.11 10.71
N VAL A 103 -4.58 -5.05 9.76
CA VAL A 103 -3.64 -6.18 9.63
C VAL A 103 -2.19 -5.71 9.53
N TRP A 104 -1.95 -4.55 8.91
CA TRP A 104 -0.62 -3.92 8.83
C TRP A 104 -0.04 -3.55 10.20
N ARG A 105 -0.87 -3.18 11.19
CA ARG A 105 -0.39 -2.87 12.53
C ARG A 105 0.18 -4.12 13.19
N LEU A 106 -0.49 -5.25 13.03
CA LEU A 106 -0.01 -6.54 13.51
C LEU A 106 1.22 -7.01 12.74
N ASP A 107 1.27 -6.76 11.43
CA ASP A 107 2.43 -7.10 10.59
C ASP A 107 3.67 -6.26 10.93
N MET A 108 3.51 -4.95 11.10
CA MET A 108 4.56 -4.05 11.58
C MET A 108 5.02 -4.44 12.98
N HIS A 109 4.09 -4.76 13.89
CA HIS A 109 4.43 -5.24 15.23
C HIS A 109 5.24 -6.54 15.18
N ARG A 110 4.86 -7.51 14.33
CA ARG A 110 5.60 -8.76 14.16
C ARG A 110 6.98 -8.54 13.56
N HIS A 111 7.12 -7.68 12.55
CA HIS A 111 8.40 -7.33 11.97
C HIS A 111 9.31 -6.69 13.01
N PHE A 112 8.80 -5.73 13.77
CA PHE A 112 9.56 -5.06 14.82
C PHE A 112 9.98 -6.03 15.94
N HIS A 113 9.07 -6.89 16.38
CA HIS A 113 9.38 -7.93 17.37
C HIS A 113 10.45 -8.91 16.88
N LYS A 114 10.38 -9.33 15.61
CA LYS A 114 11.42 -10.15 14.99
C LYS A 114 12.77 -9.44 14.94
N LEU A 115 12.79 -8.14 14.62
CA LEU A 115 14.01 -7.34 14.63
C LEU A 115 14.61 -7.26 16.04
N ILE A 116 13.77 -7.02 17.06
CA ILE A 116 14.20 -7.00 18.46
C ILE A 116 14.83 -8.35 18.84
N ILE A 117 14.14 -9.46 18.59
CA ILE A 117 14.64 -10.80 18.90
C ILE A 117 15.96 -11.08 18.15
N ALA A 118 15.98 -10.83 16.84
CA ALA A 118 17.17 -11.07 16.02
C ALA A 118 18.36 -10.18 16.41
N SER A 119 18.10 -9.04 17.06
CA SER A 119 19.11 -8.12 17.54
C SER A 119 19.58 -8.38 18.97
N TYR A 120 18.96 -9.32 19.70
CA TYR A 120 19.25 -9.58 21.11
C TYR A 120 20.71 -10.01 21.35
N ASP A 121 21.29 -10.75 20.39
CA ASP A 121 22.69 -11.17 20.42
C ASP A 121 23.66 -10.11 19.86
N ASN A 122 23.17 -8.93 19.46
CA ASN A 122 24.00 -7.82 19.01
C ASN A 122 24.34 -6.89 20.19
N GLU A 123 25.61 -6.89 20.59
CA GLU A 123 26.14 -6.07 21.70
C GLU A 123 25.85 -4.57 21.54
N ILE A 124 25.82 -4.06 20.31
CA ILE A 124 25.53 -2.65 20.01
C ILE A 124 24.07 -2.33 20.33
N THR A 125 23.15 -3.24 20.00
CA THR A 125 21.70 -3.03 20.19
C THR A 125 21.31 -3.09 21.67
N ARG A 126 21.99 -3.91 22.49
CA ARG A 126 21.82 -3.94 23.96
C ARG A 126 22.10 -2.60 24.64
N GLY A 127 22.99 -1.78 24.08
CA GLY A 127 23.33 -0.47 24.63
C GLY A 127 22.25 0.60 24.44
N ILE A 128 21.36 0.42 23.45
CA ILE A 128 20.35 1.41 23.05
C ILE A 128 19.01 1.20 23.79
N ILE A 129 18.77 0.00 24.33
CA ILE A 129 17.52 -0.40 24.99
C ILE A 129 17.52 -0.11 26.51
N LYS A 130 18.62 0.44 27.06
CA LYS A 130 18.70 0.89 28.46
C LYS A 130 18.18 2.30 28.66
#